data_AF-A0A947PWB8-F1
#
_entry.id   AF-A0A947PWB8-F1
#
_cell.length_a   1.000
_cell.length_b   1.000
_cell.length_c   1.000
_cell.angle_alpha   90.00
_cell.angle_beta   90.00
_cell.angle_gamma   90.00
#
_symmetry.space_group_name_H-M   'P 1'
#
loop_
_entity.id
_entity.type
_entity.pdbx_description
1 polymer ?
#
loop_
_entity_poly.entity_id
_entity_poly.type
_entity_poly.pdbx_seq_one_letter_code
_entity_poly.pdbx_strand_id
1 'polypeptide(L)'
;MRWALFLVAVGVIVALLAWSLDLWRWRIVGADTNGKEWQSLARLLLWFGWPAWPLALWTLWRWRQQIFSRPGHRHLLLPLWFSAVSIAATLTTLPADRSLLLGLPAMAALAAFALPTLRRSVGALIDWFTLLFFTASALAIWVIWIAMQTGFPAKPAANVAKLAPGFVPEFSALALVVALAATIAWGSLVWWRASRDRAPIWKSLVLPASGAALGWLLLMTLWLPLLDFARSYAPQVRSVIAVVGPEPGCVQTVGLSRAQVAALQYHGALTLERAGLQDECEWLLADIASWPASERMVAAALWELKATIARPTDKNDHLLVFRRAGSAR
;
A
#
# COMPACT_ATOMS: atom_id res chain seq x y z
N MET A 1 14.23 -5.21 38.86
CA MET A 1 15.44 -5.87 38.32
C MET A 1 15.19 -7.31 37.87
N ARG A 2 14.58 -8.18 38.70
CA ARG A 2 14.31 -9.60 38.37
C ARG A 2 13.53 -9.84 37.05
N TRP A 3 12.45 -9.10 36.83
CA TRP A 3 11.67 -9.19 35.58
C TRP A 3 12.44 -8.76 34.33
N ALA A 4 13.31 -7.75 34.44
CA ALA A 4 14.13 -7.31 33.32
C ALA A 4 15.17 -8.37 32.94
N LEU A 5 15.82 -8.98 33.94
CA LEU A 5 16.75 -10.09 33.72
C LEU A 5 16.06 -11.31 33.11
N PHE A 6 14.85 -11.63 33.58
CA PHE A 6 14.04 -12.70 32.99
C PHE A 6 13.73 -12.44 31.51
N LEU A 7 13.25 -11.23 31.16
CA LEU A 7 12.96 -10.87 29.77
C LEU A 7 14.21 -10.91 28.87
N VAL A 8 15.36 -10.45 29.39
CA VAL A 8 16.64 -10.54 28.66
C VAL A 8 17.03 -12.00 28.46
N ALA A 9 16.91 -12.85 29.48
CA ALA A 9 17.22 -14.27 29.38
C ALA A 9 16.33 -14.97 28.34
N VAL A 10 15.01 -14.71 28.36
CA VAL A 10 14.09 -15.23 27.34
C VAL A 10 14.48 -14.72 25.95
N GLY A 11 14.81 -13.43 25.81
CA GLY A 11 15.25 -12.86 24.54
C GLY A 11 16.51 -13.52 23.98
N VAL A 12 17.50 -13.79 24.84
CA VAL A 12 18.73 -14.50 24.47
C VAL A 12 18.42 -15.94 24.05
N ILE A 13 17.57 -16.65 24.80
CA ILE A 13 17.16 -18.03 24.46
C ILE A 13 16.48 -18.07 23.08
N VAL A 14 15.56 -17.15 22.81
CA VAL A 14 14.88 -17.08 21.51
C VAL A 14 15.87 -16.78 20.39
N ALA A 15 16.82 -15.87 20.60
CA ALA A 15 17.85 -15.54 19.61
C ALA A 15 18.77 -16.74 19.31
N LEU A 16 19.18 -17.47 20.35
CA LEU A 16 20.00 -18.69 20.23
C LEU A 16 19.24 -19.80 19.51
N LEU A 17 17.95 -20.01 19.82
CA LEU A 17 17.11 -20.98 19.12
C LEU A 17 16.96 -20.63 17.64
N ALA A 18 16.69 -19.36 17.33
CA ALA A 18 16.60 -18.88 15.96
C ALA A 18 17.92 -19.07 15.18
N TRP A 19 19.06 -18.87 15.86
CA TRP A 19 20.38 -19.13 15.31
C TRP A 19 20.61 -20.63 15.06
N SER A 20 20.32 -21.49 16.03
CA SER A 20 20.50 -22.94 15.90
C SER A 20 19.63 -23.57 14.81
N LEU A 21 18.46 -22.98 14.53
CA LEU A 21 17.52 -23.45 13.53
C LEU A 21 17.76 -22.82 12.13
N ASP A 22 18.81 -22.04 11.96
CA ASP A 22 19.15 -21.30 10.73
C ASP A 22 17.97 -20.47 10.16
N LEU A 23 17.07 -20.00 11.04
CA LEU A 23 15.86 -19.26 10.66
C LEU A 23 16.19 -17.85 10.14
N TRP A 24 17.37 -17.33 10.48
CA TRP A 24 17.85 -16.03 10.04
C TRP A 24 18.12 -15.98 8.54
N ARG A 25 18.56 -17.08 7.93
CA ARG A 25 18.88 -17.16 6.49
C ARG A 25 17.68 -16.80 5.60
N TRP A 26 16.46 -17.11 6.04
CA TRP A 26 15.23 -16.82 5.31
C TRP A 26 14.61 -15.45 5.61
N ARG A 27 15.15 -14.72 6.60
CA ARG A 27 14.59 -13.46 7.09
C ARG A 27 15.52 -12.27 6.92
N ILE A 28 16.84 -12.46 7.08
CA ILE A 28 17.83 -11.40 6.94
C ILE A 28 18.36 -11.41 5.52
N VAL A 29 18.17 -10.30 4.81
CA VAL A 29 18.79 -10.08 3.51
C VAL A 29 20.26 -9.75 3.75
N GLY A 30 21.17 -10.50 3.12
CA GLY A 30 22.59 -10.16 3.12
C GLY A 30 22.83 -8.83 2.39
N ALA A 31 23.82 -8.07 2.82
CA ALA A 31 24.19 -6.77 2.21
C ALA A 31 24.67 -6.87 0.74
N ASP A 32 24.64 -8.07 0.15
CA ASP A 32 25.11 -8.40 -1.19
C ASP A 32 24.09 -8.04 -2.30
N THR A 33 22.89 -7.58 -1.93
CA THR A 33 21.85 -7.14 -2.87
C THR A 33 21.98 -5.66 -3.24
N ASN A 34 22.69 -5.40 -4.34
CA ASN A 34 22.75 -4.22 -5.22
C ASN A 34 22.08 -2.88 -4.81
N GLY A 35 22.77 -1.76 -5.11
CA GLY A 35 22.35 -0.37 -4.83
C GLY A 35 20.96 0.10 -5.29
N LYS A 36 20.24 -0.67 -6.13
CA LYS A 36 18.82 -0.41 -6.45
C LYS A 36 17.88 -0.65 -5.25
N GLU A 37 18.25 -1.51 -4.30
CA GLU A 37 17.47 -1.73 -3.08
C GLU A 37 17.60 -0.57 -2.08
N TRP A 38 18.78 0.06 -1.99
CA TRP A 38 18.97 1.20 -1.09
C TRP A 38 18.13 2.42 -1.48
N GLN A 39 17.99 2.69 -2.77
CA GLN A 39 17.12 3.77 -3.25
C GLN A 39 15.64 3.49 -2.94
N SER A 40 15.19 2.24 -3.10
CA SER A 40 13.81 1.86 -2.80
C SER A 40 13.52 1.91 -1.29
N LEU A 41 14.46 1.45 -0.46
CA LEU A 41 14.39 1.56 1.01
C LEU A 41 14.40 3.01 1.48
N ALA A 42 15.27 3.86 0.91
CA ALA A 42 15.29 5.28 1.24
C ALA A 42 13.97 5.96 0.86
N ARG A 43 13.45 5.65 -0.34
CA ARG A 43 12.14 6.15 -0.79
C ARG A 43 11.01 5.67 0.14
N LEU A 44 11.06 4.41 0.57
CA LEU A 44 10.11 3.84 1.52
C LEU A 44 10.17 4.61 2.85
N LEU A 45 11.33 4.71 3.50
CA LEU A 45 11.47 5.41 4.78
C LEU A 45 11.04 6.89 4.68
N LEU A 46 11.41 7.57 3.59
CA LEU A 46 11.12 8.97 3.39
C LEU A 46 9.62 9.24 3.22
N TRP A 47 8.95 8.49 2.35
CA TRP A 47 7.55 8.73 1.99
C TRP A 47 6.55 8.03 2.90
N PHE A 48 6.88 6.83 3.38
CA PHE A 48 5.97 6.01 4.17
C PHE A 48 5.79 6.55 5.59
N GLY A 49 6.88 7.05 6.19
CA GLY A 49 6.83 7.70 7.51
C GLY A 49 6.42 9.16 7.47
N TRP A 50 6.28 9.77 6.29
CA TRP A 50 5.92 11.18 6.15
C TRP A 50 4.44 11.39 6.48
N PRO A 51 4.04 12.45 7.20
CA PRO A 51 4.83 13.52 7.80
C PRO A 51 5.18 13.26 9.28
N ALA A 52 5.07 12.03 9.76
CA ALA A 52 5.33 11.68 11.16
C ALA A 52 6.83 11.71 11.50
N TRP A 53 7.71 11.24 10.62
CA TRP A 53 9.14 11.15 10.90
C TRP A 53 9.83 12.50 11.19
N PRO A 54 9.55 13.62 10.48
CA PRO A 54 10.16 14.91 10.82
C PRO A 54 9.74 15.39 12.21
N LEU A 55 8.47 15.19 12.57
CA LEU A 55 7.94 15.54 13.90
C LEU A 55 8.52 14.62 14.99
N ALA A 56 8.70 13.34 14.69
CA ALA A 56 9.37 12.41 15.60
C ALA A 56 10.84 12.82 15.83
N LEU A 57 11.60 13.15 14.78
CA LEU A 57 12.97 13.65 14.92
C LEU A 57 13.02 14.98 15.68
N TRP A 58 12.08 15.88 15.42
CA TRP A 58 11.96 17.14 16.17
C TRP A 58 11.74 16.88 17.66
N THR A 59 10.91 15.89 18.00
CA THR A 59 10.69 15.45 19.37
C THR A 59 11.99 14.94 19.99
N LEU A 60 12.73 14.08 19.30
CA LEU A 60 14.01 13.57 19.81
C LEU A 60 15.02 14.70 20.04
N TRP A 61 15.07 15.68 19.14
CA TRP A 61 15.97 16.82 19.27
C TRP A 61 15.59 17.73 20.45
N ARG A 62 14.31 18.11 20.56
CA ARG A 62 13.81 19.02 21.61
C ARG A 62 13.86 18.35 22.98
N TRP A 63 13.59 17.05 23.05
CA TRP A 63 13.53 16.29 24.30
C TRP A 63 14.82 15.49 24.62
N ARG A 64 15.93 15.75 23.91
CA ARG A 64 17.19 15.02 24.07
C ARG A 64 17.68 14.98 25.52
N GLN A 65 17.57 16.09 26.24
CA GLN A 65 18.00 16.18 27.63
C GLN A 65 17.15 15.29 28.54
N GLN A 66 15.83 15.20 28.31
CA GLN A 66 14.93 14.33 29.07
C GLN A 66 15.11 12.83 28.77
N ILE A 67 15.56 12.49 27.56
CA ILE A 67 15.87 11.11 27.15
C ILE A 67 17.13 10.61 27.86
N PHE A 68 18.17 11.45 27.97
CA PHE A 68 19.45 11.11 28.60
C PHE A 68 19.49 11.36 30.12
N SER A 69 18.42 11.89 30.73
CA SER A 69 18.35 12.11 32.18
C SER A 69 18.09 10.82 32.99
N ARG A 70 18.59 10.74 34.22
CA ARG A 70 18.65 9.52 35.07
C ARG A 70 17.41 9.21 35.92
N PRO A 71 16.21 9.61 35.48
CA PRO A 71 15.26 8.54 35.19
C PRO A 71 14.71 8.73 33.79
N GLY A 72 15.19 7.92 32.84
CA GLY A 72 14.75 7.98 31.46
C GLY A 72 13.22 7.92 31.39
N HIS A 73 12.62 8.93 30.78
CA HIS A 73 11.17 9.07 30.73
C HIS A 73 10.57 7.96 29.84
N ARG A 74 9.95 6.96 30.47
CA ARG A 74 9.42 5.76 29.79
C ARG A 74 8.46 6.08 28.64
N HIS A 75 7.75 7.20 28.73
CA HIS A 75 6.81 7.67 27.70
C HIS A 75 7.49 8.12 26.39
N LEU A 76 8.78 8.46 26.41
CA LEU A 76 9.58 8.70 25.19
C LEU A 76 10.34 7.44 24.77
N LEU A 77 10.92 6.71 25.74
CA LEU A 77 11.76 5.55 25.46
C LEU A 77 11.00 4.39 24.83
N LEU A 78 9.76 4.13 25.23
CA LEU A 78 8.95 3.03 24.67
C LEU A 78 8.62 3.26 23.19
N PRO A 79 8.01 4.40 22.78
CA PRO A 79 7.80 4.68 21.36
C PRO A 79 9.09 4.76 20.55
N LEU A 80 10.18 5.28 21.14
CA LEU A 80 11.50 5.29 20.50
C LEU A 80 12.01 3.88 20.23
N TRP A 81 11.92 2.98 21.21
CA TRP A 81 12.33 1.59 21.07
C TRP A 81 11.55 0.87 19.98
N PHE A 82 10.21 0.95 20.00
CA PHE A 82 9.38 0.31 18.97
C PHE A 82 9.66 0.87 17.57
N SER A 83 9.82 2.19 17.44
CA SER A 83 10.19 2.80 16.16
C SER A 83 11.56 2.32 15.68
N ALA A 84 12.55 2.27 16.56
CA ALA A 84 13.91 1.83 16.23
C ALA A 84 13.95 0.36 15.82
N VAL A 85 13.25 -0.52 16.55
CA VAL A 85 13.15 -1.95 16.20
C VAL A 85 12.47 -2.15 14.86
N SER A 86 11.37 -1.43 14.58
CA SER A 86 10.69 -1.51 13.28
C SER A 86 11.55 -0.99 12.13
N ILE A 87 12.30 0.10 12.33
CA ILE A 87 13.24 0.59 11.31
C ILE A 87 14.38 -0.42 11.09
N ALA A 88 14.95 -0.98 12.16
CA ALA A 88 15.98 -2.00 12.04
C ALA A 88 15.45 -3.24 11.31
N ALA A 89 14.23 -3.69 11.62
CA ALA A 89 13.56 -4.77 10.90
C ALA A 89 13.30 -4.40 9.42
N THR A 90 12.91 -3.16 9.13
CA THR A 90 12.72 -2.66 7.75
C THR A 90 14.02 -2.72 6.94
N LEU A 91 15.17 -2.44 7.57
CA LEU A 91 16.48 -2.46 6.91
C LEU A 91 17.06 -3.88 6.75
N THR A 92 16.60 -4.83 7.57
CA THR A 92 17.19 -6.17 7.62
C THR A 92 16.29 -7.26 7.06
N THR A 93 14.96 -7.04 6.97
CA THR A 93 13.98 -8.06 6.61
C THR A 93 13.11 -7.69 5.41
N LEU A 94 12.72 -8.69 4.64
CA LEU A 94 11.72 -8.58 3.57
C LEU A 94 10.40 -9.25 3.99
N PRO A 95 9.23 -8.68 3.65
CA PRO A 95 9.02 -7.40 2.96
C PRO A 95 9.20 -6.19 3.91
N ALA A 96 10.02 -5.21 3.51
CA ALA A 96 10.42 -4.07 4.34
C ALA A 96 9.24 -3.15 4.72
N ASP A 97 8.27 -2.98 3.83
CA ASP A 97 7.06 -2.18 4.04
C ASP A 97 6.20 -2.72 5.19
N ARG A 98 6.06 -4.04 5.31
CA ARG A 98 5.32 -4.68 6.41
C ARG A 98 5.99 -4.47 7.77
N SER A 99 7.31 -4.52 7.80
CA SER A 99 8.08 -4.24 9.02
C SER A 99 7.93 -2.78 9.44
N LEU A 100 7.94 -1.85 8.49
CA LEU A 100 7.77 -0.42 8.76
C LEU A 100 6.35 -0.07 9.21
N LEU A 101 5.33 -0.73 8.65
CA LEU A 101 3.93 -0.59 9.05
C LEU A 101 3.73 -0.75 10.57
N LEU A 102 4.44 -1.71 11.17
CA LEU A 102 4.37 -1.97 12.62
C LEU A 102 4.95 -0.83 13.46
N GLY A 103 5.84 -0.01 12.89
CA GLY A 103 6.48 1.12 13.56
C GLY A 103 5.65 2.41 13.55
N LEU A 104 4.67 2.53 12.65
CA LEU A 104 3.90 3.76 12.47
C LEU A 104 3.17 4.24 13.73
N PRO A 105 2.52 3.38 14.55
CA PRO A 105 1.88 3.85 15.79
C PRO A 105 2.88 4.45 16.78
N ALA A 106 4.07 3.86 16.88
CA ALA A 106 5.13 4.36 17.74
C ALA A 106 5.71 5.69 17.23
N MET A 107 5.90 5.82 15.92
CA MET A 107 6.30 7.08 15.28
C MET A 107 5.23 8.17 15.45
N ALA A 108 3.95 7.84 15.34
CA ALA A 108 2.84 8.76 15.57
C ALA A 108 2.79 9.23 17.03
N ALA A 109 3.02 8.33 17.99
CA ALA A 109 3.13 8.69 19.39
C ALA A 109 4.30 9.65 19.66
N LEU A 110 5.47 9.40 19.04
CA LEU A 110 6.60 10.35 19.11
C LEU A 110 6.24 11.70 18.48
N ALA A 111 5.64 11.69 17.29
CA ALA A 111 5.23 12.91 16.59
C ALA A 111 4.24 13.76 17.41
N ALA A 112 3.35 13.12 18.18
CA ALA A 112 2.40 13.83 19.04
C ALA A 112 3.10 14.70 20.12
N PHE A 113 4.24 14.26 20.65
CA PHE A 113 5.03 15.04 21.60
C PHE A 113 5.74 16.26 20.99
N ALA A 114 5.80 16.36 19.66
CA ALA A 114 6.27 17.57 18.98
C ALA A 114 5.26 18.71 19.10
N LEU A 115 3.96 18.41 19.12
CA LEU A 115 2.88 19.39 19.00
C LEU A 115 2.93 20.50 20.06
N PRO A 116 3.12 20.21 21.37
CA PRO A 116 3.21 21.25 22.40
C PRO A 116 4.47 22.13 22.28
N THR A 117 5.46 21.70 21.48
CA THR A 117 6.73 22.42 21.32
C THR A 117 6.73 23.39 20.14
N LEU A 118 5.70 23.32 19.28
CA LEU A 118 5.60 24.18 18.10
C LEU A 118 5.20 25.60 18.48
N ARG A 119 5.79 26.58 17.79
CA ARG A 119 5.37 27.98 17.90
C ARG A 119 3.92 28.12 17.41
N ARG A 120 3.16 29.03 18.03
CA ARG A 120 1.76 29.30 17.66
C ARG A 120 1.58 29.60 16.17
N SER A 121 2.55 30.25 15.53
CA SER A 121 2.55 30.54 14.09
C SER A 121 2.64 29.28 13.22
N VAL A 122 3.51 28.33 13.57
CA VAL A 122 3.69 27.07 12.83
C VAL A 122 2.43 26.21 12.94
N GLY A 123 1.86 26.08 14.15
CA GLY A 123 0.59 25.37 14.33
C GLY A 123 -0.54 25.99 13.51
N ALA A 124 -0.66 27.33 13.54
CA ALA A 124 -1.67 28.02 12.73
C ALA A 124 -1.47 27.83 11.23
N LEU A 125 -0.24 27.78 10.74
CA LEU A 125 0.07 27.52 9.34
C LEU A 125 -0.35 26.11 8.92
N ILE A 126 -0.04 25.09 9.73
CA ILE A 126 -0.44 23.70 9.48
C ILE A 126 -1.97 23.59 9.42
N ASP A 127 -2.68 24.22 10.36
CA ASP A 127 -4.15 24.21 10.38
C ASP A 127 -4.75 24.79 9.10
N TRP A 128 -4.31 25.98 8.69
CA TRP A 128 -4.87 26.67 7.53
C TRP A 128 -4.49 25.96 6.23
N PHE A 129 -3.25 25.48 6.13
CA PHE A 129 -2.81 24.68 4.99
C PHE A 129 -3.66 23.42 4.85
N THR A 130 -3.82 22.65 5.93
CA THR A 130 -4.59 21.40 5.88
C THR A 130 -6.06 21.66 5.60
N LEU A 131 -6.65 22.71 6.19
CA LEU A 131 -8.04 23.10 5.90
C LEU A 131 -8.22 23.38 4.40
N LEU A 132 -7.38 24.23 3.79
CA LEU A 132 -7.47 24.57 2.37
C LEU A 132 -7.21 23.35 1.48
N PHE A 133 -6.16 22.58 1.78
CA PHE A 133 -5.76 21.42 1.01
C PHE A 133 -6.83 20.32 1.00
N PHE A 134 -7.37 19.95 2.17
CA PHE A 134 -8.38 18.89 2.26
C PHE A 134 -9.75 19.35 1.73
N THR A 135 -10.09 20.63 1.85
CA THR A 135 -11.30 21.19 1.22
C THR A 135 -11.19 21.17 -0.31
N ALA A 136 -10.07 21.60 -0.87
CA ALA A 136 -9.83 21.55 -2.31
C ALA A 136 -9.83 20.10 -2.82
N SER A 137 -9.22 19.19 -2.06
CA SER A 137 -9.18 17.75 -2.39
C SER A 137 -10.57 17.12 -2.34
N ALA A 138 -11.38 17.40 -1.32
CA ALA A 138 -12.77 16.93 -1.23
C ALA A 138 -13.62 17.46 -2.40
N LEU A 139 -13.46 18.73 -2.77
CA LEU A 139 -14.13 19.31 -3.94
C LEU A 139 -13.71 18.59 -5.23
N ALA A 140 -12.41 18.34 -5.42
CA ALA A 140 -11.91 17.62 -6.59
C ALA A 140 -12.48 16.19 -6.68
N ILE A 141 -12.55 15.47 -5.56
CA ILE A 141 -13.15 14.13 -5.48
C ILE A 141 -14.61 14.18 -5.92
N TRP A 142 -15.39 15.12 -5.39
CA TRP A 142 -16.80 15.33 -5.77
C TRP A 142 -16.95 15.68 -7.25
N VAL A 143 -16.18 16.62 -7.77
CA VAL A 143 -16.26 17.04 -9.19
C VAL A 143 -15.95 15.88 -10.13
N ILE A 144 -14.89 15.11 -9.85
CA ILE A 144 -14.53 13.95 -10.67
C ILE A 144 -15.60 12.86 -10.55
N TRP A 145 -16.14 12.61 -9.36
CA TRP A 145 -17.22 11.63 -9.19
C TRP A 145 -18.49 12.03 -9.95
N ILE A 146 -18.94 13.28 -9.85
CA ILE A 146 -20.08 13.78 -10.62
C ILE A 146 -19.81 13.66 -12.13
N ALA A 147 -18.60 14.00 -12.57
CA ALA A 147 -18.21 13.89 -13.98
C ALA A 147 -18.25 12.44 -14.48
N MET A 148 -17.84 11.47 -13.66
CA MET A 148 -17.97 10.05 -14.01
C MET A 148 -19.44 9.62 -14.10
N GLN A 149 -20.28 10.00 -13.15
CA GLN A 149 -21.68 9.58 -13.13
C GLN A 149 -22.54 10.22 -14.24
N THR A 150 -22.25 11.48 -14.60
CA THR A 150 -23.11 12.29 -15.48
C THR A 150 -22.49 12.63 -16.83
N GLY A 151 -21.18 12.46 -16.98
CA GLY A 151 -20.41 12.94 -18.14
C GLY A 151 -20.06 14.43 -18.11
N PHE A 152 -20.55 15.20 -17.13
CA PHE A 152 -20.27 16.63 -16.98
C PHE A 152 -19.60 16.95 -15.64
N PRO A 153 -18.47 17.70 -15.60
CA PRO A 153 -17.78 18.34 -16.73
C PRO A 153 -17.02 17.35 -17.64
N ALA A 154 -17.01 17.63 -18.95
CA ALA A 154 -16.48 16.70 -19.96
C ALA A 154 -14.97 16.41 -19.82
N LYS A 155 -14.16 17.38 -19.37
CA LYS A 155 -12.70 17.21 -19.25
C LYS A 155 -12.31 16.17 -18.18
N PRO A 156 -12.79 16.27 -16.92
CA PRO A 156 -12.58 15.21 -15.93
C PRO A 156 -13.08 13.83 -16.39
N ALA A 157 -14.27 13.75 -17.01
CA ALA A 157 -14.82 12.50 -17.50
C ALA A 157 -13.91 11.85 -18.57
N ALA A 158 -13.45 12.63 -19.55
CA ALA A 158 -12.53 12.17 -20.59
C ALA A 158 -11.16 11.74 -20.01
N ASN A 159 -10.66 12.45 -19.00
CA ASN A 159 -9.41 12.07 -18.32
C ASN A 159 -9.55 10.73 -17.59
N VAL A 160 -10.67 10.49 -16.91
CA VAL A 160 -10.92 9.18 -16.27
C VAL A 160 -11.04 8.09 -17.32
N ALA A 161 -11.80 8.30 -18.40
CA ALA A 161 -11.92 7.31 -19.48
C ALA A 161 -10.57 6.95 -20.13
N LYS A 162 -9.64 7.92 -20.20
CA LYS A 162 -8.27 7.70 -20.66
C LYS A 162 -7.41 6.91 -19.66
N LEU A 163 -7.59 7.16 -18.35
CA LEU A 163 -6.82 6.52 -17.29
C LEU A 163 -7.32 5.13 -16.92
N ALA A 164 -8.63 4.88 -17.06
CA ALA A 164 -9.28 3.62 -16.76
C ALA A 164 -10.18 3.19 -17.94
N PRO A 165 -9.59 2.69 -19.05
CA PRO A 165 -10.34 2.29 -20.22
C PRO A 165 -11.31 1.15 -19.91
N GLY A 166 -12.57 1.29 -20.33
CA GLY A 166 -13.61 0.27 -20.10
C GLY A 166 -14.22 0.28 -18.70
N PHE A 167 -13.85 1.24 -17.84
CA PHE A 167 -14.52 1.44 -16.56
C PHE A 167 -15.95 1.94 -16.77
N VAL A 168 -16.91 1.27 -16.12
CA VAL A 168 -18.31 1.69 -16.07
C VAL A 168 -18.62 2.17 -14.65
N PRO A 169 -19.09 3.41 -14.47
CA PRO A 169 -19.39 3.94 -13.14
C PRO A 169 -20.60 3.24 -12.49
N GLU A 170 -20.46 2.84 -11.23
CA GLU A 170 -21.52 2.23 -10.43
C GLU A 170 -22.04 3.20 -9.37
N PHE A 171 -23.37 3.32 -9.25
CA PHE A 171 -24.00 4.18 -8.27
C PHE A 171 -24.42 3.40 -7.02
N SER A 172 -23.98 3.85 -5.84
CA SER A 172 -24.43 3.34 -4.54
C SER A 172 -25.02 4.46 -3.70
N ALA A 173 -26.32 4.36 -3.40
CA ALA A 173 -27.03 5.34 -2.57
C ALA A 173 -26.47 5.39 -1.14
N LEU A 174 -26.10 4.24 -0.58
CA LEU A 174 -25.48 4.17 0.75
C LEU A 174 -24.14 4.91 0.78
N ALA A 175 -23.28 4.67 -0.22
CA ALA A 175 -22.00 5.35 -0.33
C ALA A 175 -22.16 6.87 -0.47
N LEU A 176 -23.17 7.31 -1.24
CA LEU A 176 -23.50 8.72 -1.40
C LEU A 176 -23.93 9.36 -0.08
N VAL A 177 -24.83 8.72 0.68
CA VAL A 177 -25.30 9.24 1.98
C VAL A 177 -24.15 9.38 2.98
N VAL A 178 -23.26 8.38 3.05
CA VAL A 178 -22.08 8.41 3.92
C VAL A 178 -21.12 9.52 3.50
N ALA A 179 -20.88 9.69 2.20
CA ALA A 179 -20.03 10.76 1.65
C ALA A 179 -20.60 12.16 1.94
N LEU A 180 -21.92 12.34 1.80
CA LEU A 180 -22.60 13.59 2.14
C LEU A 180 -22.50 13.89 3.64
N ALA A 181 -22.77 12.91 4.51
CA ALA A 181 -22.65 13.06 5.95
C ALA A 181 -21.22 13.48 6.36
N ALA A 182 -20.20 12.85 5.77
CA ALA A 182 -18.81 13.21 6.02
C ALA A 182 -18.48 14.63 5.53
N THR A 183 -19.00 15.03 4.35
CA THR A 183 -18.79 16.38 3.79
C THR A 183 -19.47 17.45 4.66
N ILE A 184 -20.67 17.18 5.18
CA ILE A 184 -21.38 18.07 6.11
C ILE A 184 -20.59 18.19 7.43
N ALA A 185 -20.12 17.07 7.98
CA ALA A 185 -19.29 17.07 9.19
C ALA A 185 -18.02 17.92 8.99
N TRP A 186 -17.35 17.80 7.84
CA TRP A 186 -16.22 18.65 7.49
C TRP A 186 -16.61 20.14 7.40
N GLY A 187 -17.71 20.46 6.72
CA GLY A 187 -18.21 21.83 6.62
C GLY A 187 -18.49 22.45 8.00
N SER A 188 -19.05 21.68 8.93
CA SER A 188 -19.28 22.11 10.32
C SER A 188 -17.96 22.41 11.05
N LEU A 189 -16.92 21.62 10.80
CA LEU A 189 -15.59 21.79 11.38
C LEU A 189 -14.88 23.01 10.79
N VAL A 190 -15.00 23.23 9.48
CA VAL A 190 -14.51 24.45 8.80
C VAL A 190 -15.20 25.69 9.34
N TRP A 191 -16.53 25.66 9.48
CA TRP A 191 -17.31 26.75 10.08
C TRP A 191 -16.85 27.04 11.50
N TRP A 192 -16.76 26.01 12.34
CA TRP A 192 -16.25 26.12 13.70
C TRP A 192 -14.85 26.75 13.72
N ARG A 193 -13.96 26.34 12.81
CA ARG A 193 -12.60 26.90 12.70
C ARG A 193 -12.56 28.34 12.18
N ALA A 194 -13.57 28.79 11.44
CA ALA A 194 -13.69 30.17 10.98
C ALA A 194 -14.33 31.11 12.02
N SER A 195 -15.07 30.57 13.00
CA SER A 195 -15.76 31.34 14.03
C SER A 195 -14.80 32.07 15.00
N ARG A 196 -15.29 33.20 15.55
CA ARG A 196 -14.53 34.18 16.37
C ARG A 196 -14.23 33.69 17.80
N ASP A 197 -15.13 32.91 18.42
CA ASP A 197 -14.97 32.44 19.80
C ASP A 197 -14.62 30.95 19.86
N ARG A 198 -13.39 30.62 20.27
CA ARG A 198 -12.88 29.25 20.22
C ARG A 198 -12.57 28.71 21.61
N ALA A 199 -13.39 27.76 22.05
CA ALA A 199 -12.95 26.78 23.04
C ALA A 199 -11.80 25.95 22.43
N PRO A 200 -10.67 25.75 23.13
CA PRO A 200 -9.50 25.08 22.58
C PRO A 200 -9.72 23.56 22.55
N ILE A 201 -10.38 23.06 21.50
CA ILE A 201 -10.57 21.61 21.26
C ILE A 201 -9.26 21.02 20.68
N TRP A 202 -8.12 21.24 21.33
CA TRP A 202 -6.84 20.57 21.06
C TRP A 202 -6.10 21.12 19.83
N LYS A 203 -5.27 22.15 20.06
CA LYS A 203 -4.56 22.91 19.01
C LYS A 203 -3.74 22.01 18.07
N SER A 204 -4.03 22.15 16.78
CA SER A 204 -3.28 21.72 15.58
C SER A 204 -3.31 20.30 15.07
N LEU A 205 -4.04 19.35 15.68
CA LEU A 205 -4.11 17.98 15.13
C LEU A 205 -5.48 17.60 14.56
N VAL A 206 -6.57 18.16 15.10
CA VAL A 206 -7.93 17.79 14.70
C VAL A 206 -8.18 18.08 13.22
N LEU A 207 -7.80 19.26 12.73
CA LEU A 207 -8.00 19.64 11.32
C LEU A 207 -7.25 18.73 10.33
N PRO A 208 -5.94 18.49 10.48
CA PRO A 208 -5.23 17.52 9.65
C PRO A 208 -5.82 16.11 9.71
N ALA A 209 -6.12 15.61 10.91
CA ALA A 209 -6.62 14.25 11.11
C ALA A 209 -8.02 14.06 10.51
N SER A 210 -8.94 14.99 10.78
CA SER A 210 -10.29 14.98 10.20
C SER A 210 -10.27 15.19 8.69
N GLY A 211 -9.36 16.00 8.16
CA GLY A 211 -9.22 16.21 6.72
C GLY A 211 -8.70 14.96 6.00
N ALA A 212 -7.71 14.28 6.59
CA ALA A 212 -7.25 12.99 6.11
C ALA A 212 -8.35 11.92 6.17
N ALA A 213 -9.10 11.87 7.28
CA ALA A 213 -10.24 10.97 7.43
C ALA A 213 -11.35 11.24 6.41
N LEU A 214 -11.68 12.52 6.17
CA LEU A 214 -12.63 12.91 5.12
C LEU A 214 -12.16 12.45 3.74
N GLY A 215 -10.92 12.77 3.37
CA GLY A 215 -10.36 12.39 2.08
C GLY A 215 -10.40 10.87 1.88
N TRP A 216 -9.98 10.11 2.89
CA TRP A 216 -10.06 8.65 2.85
C TRP A 216 -11.50 8.14 2.73
N LEU A 217 -12.43 8.67 3.52
CA LEU A 217 -13.84 8.27 3.48
C LEU A 217 -14.47 8.57 2.12
N LEU A 218 -14.23 9.75 1.55
CA LEU A 218 -14.71 10.08 0.21
C LEU A 218 -14.11 9.17 -0.87
N LEU A 219 -12.82 8.81 -0.76
CA LEU A 219 -12.19 7.86 -1.67
C LEU A 219 -12.79 6.45 -1.54
N MET A 220 -13.01 5.98 -0.31
CA MET A 220 -13.58 4.66 -0.01
C MET A 220 -15.10 4.58 -0.21
N THR A 221 -15.76 5.68 -0.61
CA THR A 221 -17.19 5.70 -0.92
C THR A 221 -17.40 6.04 -2.39
N LEU A 222 -17.02 7.24 -2.80
CA LEU A 222 -17.27 7.76 -4.15
C LEU A 222 -16.33 7.15 -5.19
N TRP A 223 -15.04 7.03 -4.89
CA TRP A 223 -14.05 6.54 -5.84
C TRP A 223 -13.74 5.05 -5.70
N LEU A 224 -14.35 4.34 -4.74
CA LEU A 224 -14.02 2.94 -4.50
C LEU A 224 -14.18 2.06 -5.76
N PRO A 225 -15.25 2.15 -6.57
CA PRO A 225 -15.35 1.35 -7.80
C PRO A 225 -14.26 1.66 -8.82
N LEU A 226 -13.91 2.94 -8.98
CA LEU A 226 -12.82 3.35 -9.89
C LEU A 226 -11.47 2.84 -9.40
N LEU A 227 -11.19 3.00 -8.10
CA LEU A 227 -9.94 2.56 -7.49
C LEU A 227 -9.81 1.04 -7.53
N ASP A 228 -10.90 0.31 -7.31
CA ASP A 228 -10.95 -1.14 -7.43
C ASP A 228 -10.69 -1.56 -8.88
N PHE A 229 -11.37 -0.98 -9.86
CA PHE A 229 -11.10 -1.27 -11.28
C PHE A 229 -9.64 -1.00 -11.67
N ALA A 230 -9.08 0.13 -11.20
CA ALA A 230 -7.72 0.53 -11.55
C ALA A 230 -6.63 -0.28 -10.82
N ARG A 231 -6.90 -0.78 -9.61
CA ARG A 231 -5.92 -1.49 -8.77
C ARG A 231 -6.15 -2.98 -8.63
N SER A 232 -7.30 -3.49 -9.04
CA SER A 232 -7.59 -4.92 -9.09
C SER A 232 -6.95 -5.56 -10.33
N TYR A 233 -6.72 -6.86 -10.24
CA TYR A 233 -6.35 -7.72 -11.34
C TYR A 233 -7.59 -8.33 -12.03
N ALA A 234 -8.78 -8.17 -11.45
CA ALA A 234 -10.02 -8.76 -11.94
C ALA A 234 -10.29 -8.48 -13.44
N PRO A 235 -10.11 -7.26 -13.98
CA PRO A 235 -10.31 -7.02 -15.41
C PRO A 235 -9.34 -7.83 -16.28
N GLN A 236 -8.06 -7.92 -15.89
CA GLN A 236 -7.04 -8.68 -16.62
C GLN A 236 -7.35 -10.18 -16.58
N VAL A 237 -7.76 -10.70 -15.40
CA VAL A 237 -8.14 -12.11 -15.23
C VAL A 237 -9.37 -12.45 -16.06
N ARG A 238 -10.40 -11.58 -16.12
CA ARG A 238 -11.57 -11.80 -16.99
C ARG A 238 -11.17 -11.93 -18.46
N SER A 239 -10.21 -11.12 -18.92
CA SER A 239 -9.67 -11.26 -20.29
C SER A 239 -8.92 -12.58 -20.48
N VAL A 240 -8.20 -13.08 -19.47
CA VAL A 240 -7.54 -14.40 -19.52
C VAL A 240 -8.60 -15.50 -19.68
N ILE A 241 -9.62 -15.51 -18.82
CA ILE A 241 -10.72 -16.48 -18.86
C ILE A 241 -11.46 -16.46 -20.20
N ALA A 242 -11.63 -15.29 -20.82
CA ALA A 242 -12.23 -15.18 -22.15
C ALA A 242 -11.42 -15.90 -23.24
N VAL A 243 -10.11 -16.11 -23.06
CA VAL A 243 -9.23 -16.82 -24.01
C VAL A 243 -9.11 -18.30 -23.66
N VAL A 244 -8.89 -18.64 -22.38
CA VAL A 244 -8.64 -20.03 -21.95
C VAL A 244 -9.93 -20.84 -21.75
N GLY A 245 -11.07 -20.16 -21.57
CA GLY A 245 -12.34 -20.76 -21.21
C GLY A 245 -12.59 -20.81 -19.70
N PRO A 246 -13.83 -21.12 -19.27
CA PRO A 246 -14.21 -21.12 -17.85
C PRO A 246 -13.61 -22.30 -17.06
N GLU A 247 -13.35 -23.43 -17.71
CA GLU A 247 -12.78 -24.64 -17.09
C GLU A 247 -11.60 -25.18 -17.91
N PRO A 248 -10.46 -24.47 -17.95
CA PRO A 248 -9.31 -24.86 -18.77
C PRO A 248 -8.52 -26.06 -18.21
N GLY A 249 -8.95 -26.65 -17.10
CA GLY A 249 -8.20 -27.66 -16.37
C GLY A 249 -6.93 -27.08 -15.74
N CYS A 250 -5.79 -27.73 -15.98
CA CYS A 250 -4.50 -27.22 -15.51
C CYS A 250 -3.99 -26.07 -16.38
N VAL A 251 -3.47 -25.02 -15.73
CA VAL A 251 -2.75 -23.93 -16.37
C VAL A 251 -1.35 -23.81 -15.77
N GLN A 252 -0.32 -23.98 -16.60
CA GLN A 252 1.07 -23.76 -16.19
C GLN A 252 1.39 -22.28 -16.07
N THR A 253 2.32 -21.94 -15.19
CA THR A 253 2.72 -20.56 -14.93
C THR A 253 4.24 -20.37 -14.99
N VAL A 254 4.68 -19.29 -15.64
CA VAL A 254 6.09 -18.89 -15.73
C VAL A 254 6.26 -17.44 -15.31
N GLY A 255 7.06 -17.21 -14.26
CA GLY A 255 7.47 -15.85 -13.87
C GLY A 255 6.38 -14.97 -13.28
N LEU A 256 5.18 -15.50 -13.04
CA LEU A 256 4.09 -14.74 -12.42
C LEU A 256 4.44 -14.33 -10.99
N SER A 257 4.09 -13.09 -10.65
CA SER A 257 4.15 -12.58 -9.29
C SER A 257 3.11 -13.27 -8.37
N ARG A 258 3.34 -13.24 -7.06
CA ARG A 258 2.38 -13.78 -6.08
C ARG A 258 1.00 -13.11 -6.19
N ALA A 259 0.96 -11.84 -6.56
CA ALA A 259 -0.29 -11.10 -6.74
C ALA A 259 -1.07 -11.59 -7.98
N GLN A 260 -0.39 -11.80 -9.11
CA GLN A 260 -1.00 -12.37 -10.32
C GLN A 260 -1.51 -13.80 -10.07
N VAL A 261 -0.71 -14.67 -9.44
CA VAL A 261 -1.12 -16.04 -9.09
C VAL A 261 -2.37 -16.03 -8.21
N ALA A 262 -2.37 -15.25 -7.12
CA ALA A 262 -3.51 -15.15 -6.23
C ALA A 262 -4.76 -14.58 -6.94
N ALA A 263 -4.59 -13.60 -7.83
CA ALA A 263 -5.69 -13.02 -8.58
C ALA A 263 -6.31 -14.01 -9.58
N LEU A 264 -5.49 -14.77 -10.30
CA LEU A 264 -5.93 -15.80 -11.24
C LEU A 264 -6.66 -16.95 -10.53
N GLN A 265 -6.20 -17.35 -9.34
CA GLN A 265 -6.88 -18.34 -8.51
C GLN A 265 -8.21 -17.80 -7.95
N TYR A 266 -8.22 -16.58 -7.41
CA TYR A 266 -9.40 -16.03 -6.74
C TYR A 266 -10.48 -15.55 -7.72
N HIS A 267 -10.11 -14.79 -8.75
CA HIS A 267 -11.06 -14.23 -9.73
C HIS A 267 -11.33 -15.16 -10.90
N GLY A 268 -10.38 -16.03 -11.25
CA GLY A 268 -10.50 -16.93 -12.39
C GLY A 268 -10.80 -18.38 -12.01
N ALA A 269 -10.78 -18.72 -10.72
CA ALA A 269 -10.92 -20.09 -10.23
C ALA A 269 -9.95 -21.09 -10.92
N LEU A 270 -8.79 -20.60 -11.37
CA LEU A 270 -7.84 -21.40 -12.15
C LEU A 270 -7.00 -22.29 -11.24
N THR A 271 -6.80 -23.53 -11.68
CA THR A 271 -5.80 -24.43 -11.07
C THR A 271 -4.45 -24.16 -11.71
N LEU A 272 -3.60 -23.45 -10.98
CA LEU A 272 -2.29 -23.00 -11.45
C LEU A 272 -1.19 -23.93 -10.96
N GLU A 273 -0.37 -24.40 -11.89
CA GLU A 273 0.82 -25.19 -11.60
C GLU A 273 2.06 -24.41 -12.04
N ARG A 274 3.17 -24.57 -11.32
CA ARG A 274 4.42 -23.94 -11.70
C ARG A 274 5.05 -24.76 -12.80
N ALA A 275 5.40 -24.13 -13.92
CA ALA A 275 5.87 -24.87 -15.08
C ALA A 275 7.10 -25.75 -14.80
N GLY A 276 7.00 -27.02 -15.17
CA GLY A 276 8.05 -28.02 -15.22
C GLY A 276 7.99 -28.87 -16.50
N LEU A 277 9.07 -29.58 -16.79
CA LEU A 277 9.24 -30.36 -18.03
C LEU A 277 8.30 -31.57 -18.18
N GLN A 278 7.66 -32.00 -17.08
CA GLN A 278 6.82 -33.20 -17.01
C GLN A 278 5.31 -32.87 -17.00
N ASP A 279 4.95 -31.58 -17.07
CA ASP A 279 3.58 -31.15 -16.81
C ASP A 279 2.75 -31.18 -18.10
N GLU A 280 1.61 -31.87 -18.09
CA GLU A 280 0.76 -32.11 -19.28
C GLU A 280 -0.29 -31.03 -19.57
N CYS A 281 -0.19 -29.87 -18.93
CA CYS A 281 -1.22 -28.82 -19.04
C CYS A 281 -1.37 -28.29 -20.46
N GLU A 282 -2.61 -28.02 -20.89
CA GLU A 282 -2.91 -27.52 -22.23
C GLU A 282 -2.62 -26.02 -22.37
N TRP A 283 -2.66 -25.29 -21.25
CA TRP A 283 -2.50 -23.84 -21.20
C TRP A 283 -1.28 -23.43 -20.39
N LEU A 284 -0.63 -22.36 -20.82
CA LEU A 284 0.50 -21.73 -20.14
C LEU A 284 0.30 -20.22 -20.08
N LEU A 285 0.46 -19.66 -18.89
CA LEU A 285 0.51 -18.24 -18.63
C LEU A 285 1.94 -17.83 -18.27
N ALA A 286 2.45 -16.81 -18.96
CA ALA A 286 3.77 -16.26 -18.66
C ALA A 286 3.70 -14.75 -18.45
N ASP A 287 4.49 -14.25 -17.50
CA ASP A 287 4.79 -12.81 -17.45
C ASP A 287 5.69 -12.45 -18.64
N ILE A 288 5.36 -11.37 -19.35
CA ILE A 288 6.11 -10.93 -20.54
C ILE A 288 7.60 -10.70 -20.25
N ALA A 289 7.95 -10.23 -19.04
CA ALA A 289 9.33 -9.95 -18.67
C ALA A 289 10.14 -11.24 -18.37
N SER A 290 9.44 -12.35 -18.17
CA SER A 290 10.02 -13.66 -17.85
C SER A 290 9.99 -14.64 -19.04
N TRP A 291 9.57 -14.18 -20.22
CA TRP A 291 9.49 -14.98 -21.44
C TRP A 291 10.50 -14.51 -22.50
N PRO A 292 11.21 -15.41 -23.21
CA PRO A 292 11.13 -16.87 -23.12
C PRO A 292 11.70 -17.41 -21.80
N ALA A 293 11.03 -18.43 -21.26
CA ALA A 293 11.53 -19.14 -20.08
C ALA A 293 12.84 -19.88 -20.41
N SER A 294 13.61 -20.23 -19.38
CA SER A 294 14.71 -21.19 -19.58
C SER A 294 14.17 -22.50 -20.14
N GLU A 295 14.88 -23.09 -21.12
CA GLU A 295 14.54 -24.40 -21.70
C GLU A 295 14.48 -25.52 -20.65
N ARG A 296 15.11 -25.34 -19.48
CA ARG A 296 15.02 -26.27 -18.35
C ARG A 296 13.67 -26.23 -17.63
N MET A 297 12.89 -25.18 -17.82
CA MET A 297 11.55 -25.05 -17.24
C MET A 297 10.49 -25.37 -18.29
N VAL A 298 10.61 -24.76 -19.48
CA VAL A 298 9.61 -24.88 -20.55
C VAL A 298 10.31 -24.88 -21.91
N ALA A 299 9.98 -25.87 -22.75
CA ALA A 299 10.37 -25.86 -24.16
C ALA A 299 9.46 -24.91 -24.94
N ALA A 300 9.90 -23.67 -25.18
CA ALA A 300 9.10 -22.63 -25.84
C ALA A 300 8.52 -23.06 -27.20
N ALA A 301 9.19 -23.97 -27.91
CA ALA A 301 8.74 -24.51 -29.19
C ALA A 301 7.42 -25.31 -29.12
N LEU A 302 7.04 -25.82 -27.93
CA LEU A 302 5.79 -26.57 -27.72
C LEU A 302 4.58 -25.65 -27.47
N TRP A 303 4.76 -24.33 -27.47
CA TRP A 303 3.74 -23.38 -27.05
C TRP A 303 3.42 -22.37 -28.15
N GLU A 304 2.14 -22.29 -28.51
CA GLU A 304 1.63 -21.35 -29.48
C GLU A 304 0.98 -20.17 -28.77
N LEU A 305 1.44 -18.94 -29.06
CA LEU A 305 0.89 -17.72 -28.45
C LEU A 305 -0.54 -17.50 -28.96
N LYS A 306 -1.51 -17.46 -28.05
CA LYS A 306 -2.92 -17.18 -28.36
C LYS A 306 -3.30 -15.74 -28.07
N ALA A 307 -2.78 -15.14 -27.01
CA ALA A 307 -3.08 -13.75 -26.68
C ALA A 307 -1.97 -13.09 -25.85
N THR A 308 -1.87 -11.76 -25.97
CA THR A 308 -1.13 -10.91 -25.04
C THR A 308 -2.12 -10.01 -24.33
N ILE A 309 -2.24 -10.18 -23.01
CA ILE A 309 -3.27 -9.53 -22.19
C ILE A 309 -2.60 -8.48 -21.30
N ALA A 310 -2.80 -7.22 -21.68
CA ALA A 310 -2.37 -6.08 -20.89
C ALA A 310 -3.34 -5.83 -19.74
N ARG A 311 -2.82 -5.37 -18.61
CA ARG A 311 -3.66 -4.79 -17.58
C ARG A 311 -4.20 -3.41 -18.04
N PRO A 312 -5.51 -3.13 -17.96
CA PRO A 312 -6.09 -1.90 -18.52
C PRO A 312 -5.45 -0.60 -18.00
N THR A 313 -4.96 -0.61 -16.77
CA THR A 313 -4.42 0.57 -16.07
C THR A 313 -2.90 0.51 -15.84
N ASP A 314 -2.21 -0.57 -16.22
CA ASP A 314 -0.76 -0.70 -16.12
C ASP A 314 -0.16 -1.19 -17.43
N LYS A 315 0.63 -0.33 -18.07
CA LYS A 315 1.25 -0.60 -19.38
C LYS A 315 2.44 -1.55 -19.31
N ASN A 316 2.92 -1.91 -18.12
CA ASN A 316 4.07 -2.79 -17.96
C ASN A 316 3.66 -4.20 -17.54
N ASP A 317 2.39 -4.42 -17.18
CA ASP A 317 1.86 -5.69 -16.71
C ASP A 317 1.14 -6.41 -17.86
N HIS A 318 1.87 -7.31 -18.52
CA HIS A 318 1.36 -8.13 -19.61
C HIS A 318 1.48 -9.61 -19.29
N LEU A 319 0.36 -10.32 -19.43
CA LEU A 319 0.31 -11.77 -19.38
C LEU A 319 0.24 -12.32 -20.80
N LEU A 320 1.14 -13.23 -21.11
CA LEU A 320 1.13 -14.01 -22.34
C LEU A 320 0.33 -15.29 -22.10
N VAL A 321 -0.65 -15.55 -22.96
CA VAL A 321 -1.47 -16.77 -22.94
C VAL A 321 -1.05 -17.65 -24.09
N PHE A 322 -0.56 -18.85 -23.77
CA PHE A 322 -0.16 -19.86 -24.74
C PHE A 322 -1.06 -21.08 -24.62
N ARG A 323 -1.28 -21.73 -25.76
CA ARG A 323 -1.84 -23.08 -25.83
C ARG A 323 -0.76 -24.03 -26.31
N ARG A 324 -0.76 -25.25 -25.78
CA ARG A 324 0.17 -26.28 -26.22
C ARG A 324 -0.06 -26.57 -27.70
N ALA A 325 1.00 -26.48 -28.50
CA ALA A 325 0.99 -26.96 -29.86
C ALA A 325 0.82 -28.48 -29.77
N GLY A 326 -0.34 -29.00 -30.18
CA GLY A 326 -0.57 -30.43 -30.24
C GLY A 326 0.55 -31.09 -31.03
N SER A 327 1.02 -32.26 -30.57
CA SER A 327 2.01 -33.04 -31.30
C SER A 327 1.65 -33.07 -32.78
N ALA A 328 2.53 -32.57 -33.64
CA ALA A 328 2.44 -32.91 -35.05
C ALA A 328 2.45 -34.43 -35.12
N ARG A 329 1.30 -34.98 -35.51
CA ARG A 329 0.95 -36.40 -35.71
C ARG A 329 2.05 -37.42 -35.52
#